data_AF-A0A846LP72-F1
#
_entry.id   AF-A0A846LP72-F1
#
_cell.length_a   1.000
_cell.length_b   1.000
_cell.length_c   1.000
_cell.angle_alpha   90.00
_cell.angle_beta   90.00
_cell.angle_gamma   90.00
#
_symmetry.space_group_name_H-M   'P 1'
#
loop_
_entity.id
_entity.type
_entity.pdbx_description
1 polymer ?
#
loop_
_entity_poly.entity_id
_entity_poly.type
_entity_poly.pdbx_seq_one_letter_code
_entity_poly.pdbx_strand_id
1 'polypeptide(L)'
;MGPVVDGQEHEGWVVPLFADGAQGAGTSSARGVLIARRPDDGPSDGDQVRLIYRDGCAADGLWEDGAVICGAGFMSAHASGQVRLEVIEQVEEWRPDAEVVGWAAGCTCGWRGTPWTRVPLELADPAARRLTGTDPWADLEAADEIRVMQEWCGHIAGWKALEEVEQAAAREAAAARALDEAVCGALVAGASWADIGRVTGITGRSATERWSVRD
;
A
#
# COMPACT_ATOMS: atom_id res chain seq x y z
N MET A 1 -2.96 -5.98 -3.73
CA MET A 1 -3.25 -4.59 -4.11
C MET A 1 -4.59 -4.19 -3.48
N GLY A 2 -4.58 -3.17 -2.63
CA GLY A 2 -5.80 -2.59 -2.02
C GLY A 2 -6.25 -1.32 -2.75
N PRO A 3 -7.36 -0.69 -2.30
CA PRO A 3 -7.87 0.53 -2.92
C PRO A 3 -6.94 1.74 -2.68
N VAL A 4 -7.12 2.79 -3.49
CA VAL A 4 -6.47 4.10 -3.30
C VAL A 4 -7.51 5.08 -2.76
N VAL A 5 -7.25 5.66 -1.59
CA VAL A 5 -8.18 6.58 -0.90
C VAL A 5 -7.40 7.80 -0.45
N ASP A 6 -7.91 9.00 -0.71
CA ASP A 6 -7.25 10.27 -0.39
C ASP A 6 -5.79 10.38 -0.91
N GLY A 7 -5.51 9.72 -2.05
CA GLY A 7 -4.18 9.67 -2.65
C GLY A 7 -3.21 8.68 -1.98
N GLN A 8 -3.69 7.87 -1.05
CA GLN A 8 -2.92 6.85 -0.34
C GLN A 8 -3.36 5.45 -0.78
N GLU A 9 -2.41 4.64 -1.23
CA GLU A 9 -2.65 3.22 -1.50
C GLU A 9 -2.79 2.47 -0.17
N HIS A 10 -3.70 1.50 -0.11
CA HIS A 10 -3.92 0.61 1.03
C HIS A 10 -3.48 -0.82 0.73
N GLU A 11 -2.26 -0.99 0.23
CA GLU A 11 -1.68 -2.32 0.04
C GLU A 11 -1.44 -3.00 1.39
N GLY A 12 -1.77 -4.29 1.46
CA GLY A 12 -1.59 -5.10 2.66
C GLY A 12 -0.59 -6.22 2.44
N TRP A 13 0.10 -6.56 3.52
CA TRP A 13 1.10 -7.63 3.55
C TRP A 13 1.15 -8.27 4.93
N VAL A 14 1.78 -9.45 5.02
CA VAL A 14 2.14 -10.06 6.29
C VAL A 14 3.41 -9.42 6.82
N VAL A 15 3.34 -8.92 8.06
CA VAL A 15 4.43 -8.28 8.80
C VAL A 15 5.06 -9.31 9.73
N PRO A 16 6.29 -9.80 9.47
CA PRO A 16 7.04 -10.58 10.45
C PRO A 16 7.33 -9.74 11.70
N LEU A 17 7.21 -10.34 12.88
CA LEU A 17 7.42 -9.67 14.16
C LEU A 17 8.63 -10.28 14.88
N PHE A 18 9.42 -9.41 15.51
CA PHE A 18 10.60 -9.80 16.30
C PHE A 18 10.36 -9.54 17.80
N ALA A 19 11.13 -10.24 18.65
CA ALA A 19 10.95 -10.20 20.11
C ALA A 19 11.20 -8.81 20.73
N ASP A 20 12.05 -8.00 20.10
CA ASP A 20 12.37 -6.63 20.50
C ASP A 20 11.36 -5.59 19.98
N GLY A 21 10.34 -6.03 19.25
CA GLY A 21 9.33 -5.18 18.65
C GLY A 21 9.69 -4.65 17.26
N ALA A 22 10.85 -5.02 16.71
CA ALA A 22 11.14 -4.77 15.30
C ALA A 22 10.11 -5.49 14.40
N GLN A 23 9.90 -4.94 13.21
CA GLN A 23 8.92 -5.43 12.24
C GLN A 23 9.61 -5.67 10.91
N GLY A 24 9.25 -6.73 10.20
CA GLY A 24 9.73 -6.99 8.85
C GLY A 24 8.97 -6.18 7.79
N ALA A 25 9.65 -5.87 6.69
CA ALA A 25 9.09 -5.17 5.54
C ALA A 25 8.19 -6.06 4.66
N GLY A 26 8.01 -7.34 5.01
CA GLY A 26 7.31 -8.33 4.18
C GLY A 26 8.16 -8.89 3.04
N THR A 27 9.47 -8.59 3.01
CA THR A 27 10.43 -9.16 2.06
C THR A 27 11.33 -10.16 2.78
N SER A 28 11.36 -11.40 2.28
CA SER A 28 12.29 -12.45 2.70
C SER A 28 13.29 -12.79 1.59
N SER A 29 14.46 -13.26 1.97
CA SER A 29 15.50 -13.74 1.05
C SER A 29 16.38 -14.79 1.73
N ALA A 30 17.39 -15.31 1.03
CA ALA A 30 18.41 -16.17 1.65
C ALA A 30 19.19 -15.49 2.81
N ARG A 31 19.10 -14.15 2.94
CA ARG A 31 19.68 -13.37 4.04
C ARG A 31 18.78 -13.31 5.28
N GLY A 32 17.53 -13.76 5.18
CA GLY A 32 16.51 -13.64 6.21
C GLY A 32 15.39 -12.68 5.83
N VAL A 33 14.82 -12.01 6.83
CA VAL A 33 13.77 -11.01 6.70
C VAL A 33 14.36 -9.60 6.76
N LEU A 34 13.99 -8.76 5.80
CA LEU A 34 14.34 -7.34 5.79
C LEU A 34 13.56 -6.61 6.89
N ILE A 35 14.25 -5.86 7.75
CA ILE A 35 13.63 -5.04 8.79
C ILE A 35 13.03 -3.78 8.16
N ALA A 36 11.76 -3.52 8.49
CA ALA A 36 11.07 -2.32 8.09
C ALA A 36 11.58 -1.13 8.91
N ARG A 37 12.03 -0.09 8.20
CA ARG A 37 12.28 1.21 8.81
C ARG A 37 11.01 2.05 8.82
N ARG A 38 10.80 2.76 9.92
CA ARG A 38 9.75 3.78 9.99
C ARG A 38 10.26 5.06 9.35
N PRO A 39 9.39 5.86 8.71
CA PRO A 39 9.78 7.16 8.15
C PRO A 39 10.39 8.13 9.19
N ASP A 40 10.02 7.99 10.46
CA ASP A 40 10.53 8.79 11.57
C ASP A 40 11.74 8.18 12.27
N ASP A 41 12.17 6.97 11.85
CA ASP A 41 13.43 6.42 12.33
C ASP A 41 14.53 7.29 11.73
N GLY A 42 15.31 7.95 12.60
CA GLY A 42 16.46 8.73 12.18
C GLY A 42 17.47 7.86 11.41
N PRO A 43 18.57 8.46 10.94
CA PRO A 43 19.64 7.68 10.32
C PRO A 43 20.13 6.58 11.27
N SER A 44 20.31 5.38 10.72
CA SER A 44 20.91 4.24 11.39
C SER A 44 22.36 4.09 10.98
N ASP A 45 23.15 3.40 11.81
CA ASP A 45 24.55 3.13 11.50
C ASP A 45 24.69 2.40 10.16
N GLY A 46 25.58 2.92 9.31
CA GLY A 46 25.80 2.46 7.94
C GLY A 46 25.00 3.19 6.87
N ASP A 47 24.05 4.07 7.23
CA ASP A 47 23.34 4.89 6.25
C ASP A 47 24.29 5.87 5.54
N GLN A 48 24.10 6.03 4.23
CA GLN A 48 24.69 7.16 3.53
C GLN A 48 23.83 8.39 3.82
N VAL A 49 24.43 9.42 4.40
CA VAL A 49 23.75 10.67 4.74
C VAL A 49 24.46 11.88 4.16
N ARG A 50 23.72 12.98 4.05
CA ARG A 50 24.18 14.32 3.68
C ARG A 50 23.86 15.30 4.80
N LEU A 51 24.88 15.95 5.32
CA LEU A 51 24.74 17.09 6.21
C LEU A 51 24.76 18.37 5.38
N ILE A 52 23.80 19.26 5.61
CA ILE A 52 23.72 20.57 4.96
C ILE A 52 23.87 21.66 6.03
N TYR A 53 24.82 22.56 5.79
CA TYR A 53 25.18 23.66 6.70
C TYR A 53 24.54 24.98 6.26
N ARG A 54 24.55 25.98 7.16
CA ARG A 54 23.97 27.31 6.91
C ARG A 54 24.60 28.07 5.75
N ASP A 55 25.87 27.82 5.49
CA ASP A 55 26.62 28.42 4.37
C ASP A 55 26.29 27.76 3.02
N GLY A 56 25.43 26.74 3.01
CA GLY A 56 25.06 25.98 1.82
C GLY A 56 26.07 24.89 1.46
N CYS A 57 27.14 24.71 2.24
CA CYS A 57 28.03 23.56 2.08
C CYS A 57 27.32 22.27 2.48
N ALA A 58 27.69 21.18 1.82
CA ALA A 58 27.19 19.84 2.13
C ALA A 58 28.35 18.87 2.32
N ALA A 59 28.19 17.92 3.23
CA ALA A 59 29.12 16.83 3.45
C ALA A 59 28.36 15.51 3.41
N ASP A 60 28.83 14.60 2.55
CA ASP A 60 28.28 13.26 2.40
C ASP A 60 29.17 12.27 3.14
N GLY A 61 28.57 11.28 3.80
CA GLY A 61 29.31 10.25 4.51
C GLY A 61 28.42 9.17 5.08
N LEU A 62 29.05 8.22 5.77
CA LEU A 62 28.35 7.15 6.48
C LEU A 62 27.95 7.63 7.87
N TRP A 63 26.72 7.37 8.26
CA TRP A 63 26.28 7.57 9.64
C TRP A 63 26.85 6.48 10.54
N GLU A 64 27.45 6.86 11.65
CA GLU A 64 27.92 5.95 12.69
C GLU A 64 27.85 6.65 14.05
N ASP A 65 27.07 6.08 14.97
CA ASP A 65 26.94 6.49 16.38
C ASP A 65 26.70 8.01 16.56
N GLY A 66 25.77 8.57 15.78
CA GLY A 66 25.42 9.99 15.86
C GLY A 66 26.36 10.95 15.10
N ALA A 67 27.30 10.40 14.32
CA ALA A 67 28.27 11.16 13.54
C ALA A 67 28.29 10.73 12.07
N VAL A 68 28.85 11.59 11.23
CA VAL A 68 29.08 11.31 9.80
C VAL A 68 30.56 11.11 9.55
N ILE A 69 30.90 9.96 9.00
CA ILE A 69 32.24 9.59 8.56
C ILE A 69 32.37 9.95 7.08
N CYS A 70 33.21 10.94 6.78
CA CYS A 70 33.47 11.39 5.41
C CYS A 70 34.97 11.39 5.12
N GLY A 71 35.35 11.62 3.85
CA GLY A 71 36.75 11.71 3.44
C GLY A 71 37.57 12.79 4.16
N ALA A 72 36.90 13.75 4.82
CA ALA A 72 37.53 14.80 5.63
C ALA A 72 37.63 14.46 7.14
N GLY A 73 37.15 13.28 7.57
CA GLY A 73 37.15 12.82 8.96
C GLY A 73 35.75 12.68 9.55
N PHE A 74 35.68 12.68 10.89
CA PHE A 74 34.43 12.53 11.66
C PHE A 74 33.76 13.89 11.88
N MET A 75 32.48 13.99 11.54
CA MET A 75 31.66 15.19 11.74
C MET A 75 30.47 14.86 12.64
N SER A 76 30.37 15.50 13.81
CA SER A 76 29.18 15.32 14.66
C SER A 76 27.94 15.95 14.01
N ALA A 77 26.83 15.24 14.04
CA ALA A 77 25.53 15.72 13.55
C ALA A 77 24.91 16.84 14.42
N HIS A 78 25.58 17.19 15.53
CA HIS A 78 25.21 18.28 16.41
C HIS A 78 26.23 19.42 16.40
N ALA A 79 27.14 19.44 15.42
CA ALA A 79 28.05 20.55 15.23
C ALA A 79 27.27 21.84 14.94
N SER A 80 27.66 22.94 15.59
CA SER A 80 27.04 24.25 15.43
C SER A 80 27.05 24.69 13.96
N GLY A 81 25.86 24.93 13.38
CA GLY A 81 25.72 25.40 11.99
C GLY A 81 25.08 24.41 11.03
N GLN A 82 24.83 23.16 11.45
CA GLN A 82 24.00 22.23 10.71
C GLN A 82 22.55 22.73 10.65
N VAL A 83 21.94 22.62 9.47
CA VAL A 83 20.55 23.04 9.23
C VAL A 83 19.68 21.84 8.89
N ARG A 84 20.24 20.86 8.17
CA ARG A 84 19.48 19.70 7.71
C ARG A 84 20.37 18.47 7.62
N LEU A 85 19.81 17.34 8.04
CA LEU A 85 20.33 16.01 7.78
C LEU A 85 19.39 15.33 6.80
N GLU A 86 19.95 14.71 5.77
CA GLU A 86 19.19 13.97 4.77
C GLU A 86 19.81 12.58 4.61
N VAL A 87 19.00 11.53 4.69
CA VAL A 87 19.43 10.17 4.38
C VAL A 87 19.37 10.00 2.87
N ILE A 88 20.51 9.72 2.24
CA ILE A 88 20.64 9.53 0.80
C ILE A 88 20.37 8.07 0.43
N GLU A 89 20.95 7.15 1.18
CA GLU A 89 20.82 5.70 0.98
C GLU A 89 20.72 5.04 2.36
N GLN A 90 19.70 4.20 2.53
CA GLN A 90 19.49 3.46 3.77
C GLN A 90 20.20 2.12 3.68
N VAL A 91 20.96 1.76 4.72
CA VAL A 91 21.47 0.40 4.81
C VAL A 91 20.33 -0.56 5.13
N GLU A 92 20.27 -1.66 4.39
CA GLU A 92 19.32 -2.74 4.65
C GLU A 92 19.77 -3.55 5.88
N GLU A 93 18.91 -3.60 6.90
CA GLU A 93 19.08 -4.52 8.02
C GLU A 93 18.31 -5.81 7.74
N TRP A 94 19.02 -6.94 7.71
CA TRP A 94 18.44 -8.27 7.51
C TRP A 94 18.62 -9.09 8.78
N ARG A 95 17.56 -9.77 9.22
CA ARG A 95 17.61 -10.68 10.37
C ARG A 95 17.20 -12.10 10.01
N PRO A 96 17.80 -13.12 10.63
CA PRO A 96 17.45 -14.52 10.36
C PRO A 96 15.95 -14.80 10.57
N ASP A 97 15.38 -15.64 9.71
CA ASP A 97 14.01 -16.13 9.84
C ASP A 97 13.70 -16.76 11.20
N ALA A 98 14.68 -17.41 11.81
CA ALA A 98 14.55 -18.06 13.11
C ALA A 98 14.28 -17.07 14.26
N GLU A 99 14.57 -15.78 14.07
CA GLU A 99 14.29 -14.73 15.07
C GLU A 99 12.85 -14.21 15.00
N VAL A 100 12.08 -14.57 13.97
CA VAL A 100 10.68 -14.18 13.84
C VAL A 100 9.85 -14.93 14.89
N VAL A 101 9.19 -14.17 15.77
CA VAL A 101 8.35 -14.69 16.87
C VAL A 101 6.87 -14.71 16.53
N GLY A 102 6.48 -14.19 15.36
CA GLY A 102 5.09 -14.07 14.98
C GLY A 102 4.86 -13.22 13.74
N TRP A 103 3.59 -12.99 13.43
CA TRP A 103 3.17 -12.23 12.26
C TRP A 103 1.96 -11.36 12.57
N ALA A 104 1.75 -10.29 11.82
CA ALA A 104 0.52 -9.52 11.83
C ALA A 104 0.16 -9.07 10.41
N ALA A 105 -1.09 -8.69 10.17
CA ALA A 105 -1.42 -7.98 8.94
C ALA A 105 -0.94 -6.53 9.02
N GLY A 106 -0.35 -6.03 7.94
CA GLY A 106 0.04 -4.64 7.76
C GLY A 106 -0.76 -3.97 6.64
N CYS A 107 -0.81 -2.64 6.70
CA CYS A 107 -1.30 -1.79 5.62
C CYS A 107 -0.34 -0.60 5.44
N THR A 108 -0.22 -0.11 4.22
CA THR A 108 0.63 1.04 3.83
C THR A 108 0.15 2.33 4.49
N CYS A 109 -1.11 2.37 4.97
CA CYS A 109 -1.61 3.46 5.79
C CYS A 109 -1.11 3.47 7.24
N GLY A 110 -0.22 2.55 7.59
CA GLY A 110 0.33 2.40 8.94
C GLY A 110 -0.54 1.56 9.87
N TRP A 111 -1.74 1.16 9.45
CA TRP A 111 -2.58 0.24 10.22
C TRP A 111 -1.87 -1.11 10.41
N ARG A 112 -2.08 -1.71 11.59
CA ARG A 112 -1.56 -3.03 11.97
C ARG A 112 -2.68 -3.84 12.62
N GLY A 113 -2.78 -5.09 12.19
CA GLY A 113 -3.69 -6.08 12.77
C GLY A 113 -3.18 -6.66 14.08
N THR A 114 -3.96 -7.59 14.63
CA THR A 114 -3.62 -8.29 15.86
C THR A 114 -2.46 -9.26 15.61
N PRO A 115 -1.42 -9.27 16.48
CA PRO A 115 -0.32 -10.23 16.36
C PRO A 115 -0.75 -11.69 16.51
N TRP A 116 -0.14 -12.54 15.70
CA TRP A 116 -0.11 -14.00 15.77
C TRP A 116 1.23 -14.45 16.31
N THR A 117 1.25 -15.52 17.09
CA THR A 117 2.49 -16.08 17.66
C THR A 117 3.00 -17.26 16.82
N ARG A 118 4.30 -17.27 16.53
CA ARG A 118 4.98 -18.44 15.96
C ARG A 118 5.19 -19.49 17.04
N VAL A 119 4.76 -20.71 16.78
CA VAL A 119 4.92 -21.86 17.67
C VAL A 119 5.33 -23.10 16.87
N PRO A 120 5.92 -24.13 17.50
CA PRO A 120 6.07 -25.45 16.88
C PRO A 120 4.73 -26.04 16.45
N LEU A 121 4.76 -26.93 15.45
CA LEU A 121 3.57 -27.54 14.85
C LEU A 121 2.63 -28.18 15.89
N GLU A 122 3.17 -28.80 16.93
CA GLU A 122 2.42 -29.50 17.98
C GLU A 122 1.59 -28.54 18.86
N LEU A 123 1.93 -27.26 18.86
CA LEU A 123 1.28 -26.21 19.64
C LEU A 123 0.45 -25.26 18.77
N ALA A 124 0.38 -25.50 17.46
CA ALA A 124 -0.38 -24.69 16.52
C ALA A 124 -1.88 -24.74 16.87
N ASP A 125 -2.47 -23.56 17.03
CA ASP A 125 -3.88 -23.37 17.32
C ASP A 125 -4.31 -22.04 16.68
N PRO A 126 -4.86 -22.10 15.45
CA PRO A 126 -5.31 -20.90 14.76
C PRO A 126 -6.41 -20.14 15.52
N ALA A 127 -7.21 -20.81 16.35
CA ALA A 127 -8.24 -20.15 17.15
C ALA A 127 -7.64 -19.32 18.29
N ALA A 128 -6.49 -19.74 18.81
CA ALA A 128 -5.71 -19.00 19.81
C ALA A 128 -4.65 -18.06 19.20
N ARG A 129 -4.70 -17.81 17.88
CA ARG A 129 -3.70 -17.03 17.12
C ARG A 129 -2.27 -17.57 17.19
N ARG A 130 -2.12 -18.89 17.19
CA ARG A 130 -0.82 -19.58 17.19
C ARG A 130 -0.63 -20.34 15.89
N LEU A 131 0.39 -19.97 15.13
CA LEU A 131 0.69 -20.56 13.81
C LEU A 131 2.07 -21.19 13.81
N THR A 132 2.24 -22.18 12.95
CA THR A 132 3.56 -22.74 12.65
C THR A 132 4.17 -21.96 11.48
N GLY A 133 5.49 -21.77 11.52
CA GLY A 133 6.25 -21.35 10.35
C GLY A 133 6.79 -22.57 9.60
N THR A 134 7.24 -22.37 8.37
CA THR A 134 7.91 -23.40 7.59
C THR A 134 9.41 -23.41 7.90
N ASP A 135 9.83 -24.16 8.92
CA ASP A 135 11.25 -24.20 9.32
C ASP A 135 12.18 -24.61 8.15
N PRO A 136 13.36 -23.96 8.01
CA PRO A 136 13.93 -22.91 8.86
C PRO A 136 13.43 -21.48 8.55
N TRP A 137 12.54 -21.33 7.57
CA TRP A 137 12.05 -20.04 7.07
C TRP A 137 10.94 -19.46 7.95
N ALA A 138 10.70 -18.15 7.84
CA ALA A 138 9.62 -17.44 8.52
C ALA A 138 8.36 -17.34 7.65
N ASP A 139 8.34 -18.01 6.51
CA ASP A 139 7.20 -18.03 5.62
C ASP A 139 6.03 -18.78 6.27
N LEU A 140 4.83 -18.26 6.00
CA LEU A 140 3.58 -18.92 6.35
C LEU A 140 3.12 -19.79 5.20
N GLU A 141 2.47 -20.91 5.54
CA GLU A 141 1.68 -21.63 4.56
C GLU A 141 0.55 -20.73 4.02
N ALA A 142 0.18 -20.89 2.75
CA ALA A 142 -0.78 -20.00 2.08
C ALA A 142 -2.12 -19.89 2.84
N ALA A 143 -2.57 -20.97 3.48
CA ALA A 143 -3.79 -20.95 4.28
C ALA A 143 -3.66 -20.07 5.54
N ASP A 144 -2.48 -20.01 6.15
CA ASP A 144 -2.20 -19.21 7.33
C ASP A 144 -1.94 -17.74 6.96
N GLU A 145 -1.28 -17.49 5.84
CA GLU A 145 -1.19 -16.16 5.24
C GLU A 145 -2.59 -15.56 5.02
N ILE A 146 -3.51 -16.33 4.42
CA ILE A 146 -4.91 -15.91 4.24
C ILE A 146 -5.56 -15.56 5.58
N ARG A 147 -5.31 -16.33 6.65
CA ARG A 147 -5.88 -16.05 7.98
C ARG A 147 -5.35 -14.76 8.57
N VAL A 148 -4.05 -14.50 8.47
CA VAL A 148 -3.45 -13.24 8.92
C VAL A 148 -4.06 -12.08 8.13
N MET A 149 -4.14 -12.21 6.80
CA MET A 149 -4.63 -11.17 5.89
C MET A 149 -6.15 -10.91 5.97
N GLN A 150 -6.94 -11.75 6.64
CA GLN A 150 -8.36 -11.50 6.86
C GLN A 150 -8.62 -10.21 7.65
N GLU A 151 -7.77 -9.87 8.63
CA GLU A 151 -7.95 -8.62 9.37
C GLU A 151 -7.70 -7.40 8.47
N TRP A 152 -6.72 -7.46 7.56
CA TRP A 152 -6.50 -6.42 6.55
C TRP A 152 -7.69 -6.30 5.59
N CYS A 153 -8.25 -7.42 5.12
CA CYS A 153 -9.47 -7.40 4.30
C CYS A 153 -10.63 -6.69 5.02
N GLY A 154 -10.80 -6.92 6.33
CA GLY A 154 -11.78 -6.21 7.15
C GLY A 154 -11.49 -4.71 7.26
N HIS A 155 -10.22 -4.35 7.43
CA HIS A 155 -9.78 -2.96 7.50
C HIS A 155 -10.11 -2.16 6.22
N ILE A 156 -9.91 -2.75 5.04
CA ILE A 156 -10.15 -2.05 3.75
C ILE A 156 -11.57 -2.23 3.19
N ALA A 157 -12.42 -3.02 3.84
CA ALA A 157 -13.70 -3.46 3.27
C ALA A 157 -14.61 -2.28 2.86
N GLY A 158 -14.66 -1.23 3.68
CA GLY A 158 -15.49 -0.05 3.40
C GLY A 158 -15.05 0.69 2.14
N TRP A 159 -13.74 0.87 1.96
CA TRP A 159 -13.19 1.54 0.78
C TRP A 159 -13.32 0.70 -0.48
N LYS A 160 -13.09 -0.60 -0.36
CA LYS A 160 -13.29 -1.53 -1.48
C LYS A 160 -14.73 -1.53 -1.99
N ALA A 161 -15.70 -1.46 -1.08
CA ALA A 161 -17.11 -1.36 -1.46
C ALA A 161 -17.43 -0.05 -2.22
N LEU A 162 -16.77 1.06 -1.89
CA LEU A 162 -16.93 2.32 -2.61
C LEU A 162 -16.33 2.27 -4.01
N GLU A 163 -15.16 1.64 -4.18
CA GLU A 163 -14.56 1.43 -5.50
C GLU A 163 -15.51 0.66 -6.44
N GLU A 164 -16.18 -0.37 -5.93
CA GLU A 164 -17.19 -1.12 -6.70
C GLU A 164 -18.37 -0.24 -7.15
N VAL A 165 -18.81 0.69 -6.29
CA VAL A 165 -19.85 1.67 -6.61
C VAL A 165 -19.37 2.66 -7.66
N GLU A 166 -18.15 3.19 -7.53
CA GLU A 166 -17.55 4.09 -8.52
C GLU A 166 -17.42 3.43 -9.88
N GLN A 167 -16.94 2.19 -9.94
CA GLN A 167 -16.87 1.42 -11.17
C GLN A 167 -18.26 1.18 -11.77
N ALA A 168 -19.28 0.92 -10.95
CA ALA A 168 -20.66 0.78 -11.41
C ALA A 168 -21.21 2.09 -11.99
N ALA A 169 -20.99 3.22 -11.32
CA ALA A 169 -21.37 4.54 -11.81
C ALA A 169 -20.64 4.90 -13.12
N ALA A 170 -19.36 4.55 -13.24
CA ALA A 170 -18.59 4.73 -14.47
C ALA A 170 -19.16 3.91 -15.64
N ARG A 171 -19.55 2.65 -15.39
CA ARG A 171 -20.22 1.79 -16.39
C ARG A 171 -21.58 2.35 -16.80
N GLU A 172 -22.36 2.84 -15.85
CA GLU A 172 -23.64 3.49 -16.14
C GLU A 172 -23.46 4.73 -17.01
N ALA A 173 -22.52 5.61 -16.65
CA ALA A 173 -22.22 6.82 -17.42
C ALA A 173 -21.72 6.49 -18.83
N ALA A 174 -20.89 5.44 -18.99
CA ALA A 174 -20.44 4.98 -20.29
C ALA A 174 -21.58 4.41 -21.14
N ALA A 175 -22.46 3.59 -20.55
CA ALA A 175 -23.63 3.06 -21.23
C ALA A 175 -24.61 4.17 -21.65
N ALA A 176 -24.79 5.19 -20.81
CA ALA A 176 -25.61 6.36 -21.13
C ALA A 176 -25.05 7.11 -22.35
N ARG A 177 -23.74 7.38 -22.39
CA ARG A 177 -23.08 8.01 -23.56
C ARG A 177 -23.22 7.17 -24.82
N ALA A 178 -23.00 5.86 -24.74
CA ALA A 178 -23.16 4.95 -25.87
C ALA A 178 -24.61 4.94 -26.40
N LEU A 179 -25.61 5.02 -25.51
CA LEU A 179 -27.01 5.15 -25.91
C LEU A 179 -27.25 6.49 -26.61
N ASP A 180 -26.72 7.58 -26.09
CA ASP A 180 -26.85 8.91 -26.71
C ASP A 180 -26.23 8.93 -28.12
N GLU A 181 -25.04 8.35 -28.30
CA GLU A 181 -24.38 8.20 -29.60
C GLU A 181 -25.19 7.33 -30.57
N ALA A 182 -25.76 6.23 -30.10
CA ALA A 182 -26.60 5.36 -30.92
C ALA A 182 -27.90 6.05 -31.37
N VAL A 183 -28.51 6.87 -30.50
CA VAL A 183 -29.68 7.69 -30.83
C VAL A 183 -29.32 8.72 -31.91
N CYS A 184 -28.20 9.45 -31.75
CA CYS A 184 -27.71 10.36 -32.77
C CYS A 184 -27.48 9.65 -34.12
N GLY A 185 -26.84 8.47 -34.10
CA GLY A 185 -26.64 7.66 -35.30
C GLY A 185 -27.96 7.24 -35.97
N ALA A 186 -28.97 6.87 -35.18
CA ALA A 186 -30.30 6.51 -35.68
C ALA A 186 -31.02 7.70 -36.33
N LEU A 187 -30.93 8.89 -35.74
CA LEU A 187 -31.51 10.12 -36.31
C LEU A 187 -30.85 10.49 -37.64
N VAL A 188 -29.51 10.42 -37.72
CA VAL A 188 -28.77 10.64 -38.98
C VAL A 188 -29.18 9.63 -40.05
N ALA A 189 -29.49 8.39 -39.66
CA ALA A 189 -30.02 7.36 -40.56
C ALA A 189 -31.52 7.53 -40.91
N GLY A 190 -32.21 8.54 -40.36
CA GLY A 190 -33.59 8.89 -40.66
C GLY A 190 -34.65 8.24 -39.75
N ALA A 191 -34.25 7.65 -38.62
CA ALA A 191 -35.21 7.12 -37.64
C ALA A 191 -36.06 8.25 -37.03
N SER A 192 -37.34 7.98 -36.78
CA SER A 192 -38.22 8.93 -36.11
C SER A 192 -38.08 8.85 -34.59
N TRP A 193 -38.44 9.93 -33.88
CA TRP A 193 -38.52 9.92 -32.41
C TRP A 193 -39.49 8.85 -31.87
N ALA A 194 -40.53 8.49 -32.63
CA ALA A 194 -41.44 7.41 -32.27
C ALA A 194 -40.76 6.04 -32.32
N ASP A 195 -39.88 5.81 -33.29
CA ASP A 195 -39.11 4.56 -33.40
C ASP A 195 -38.06 4.46 -32.30
N ILE A 196 -37.35 5.56 -32.03
CA ILE A 196 -36.38 5.65 -30.93
C ILE A 196 -37.05 5.39 -29.58
N GLY A 197 -38.20 6.02 -29.32
CA GLY A 197 -38.98 5.76 -28.11
C GLY A 197 -39.38 4.28 -27.98
N ARG A 198 -39.88 3.68 -29.07
CA ARG A 198 -40.27 2.27 -29.12
C ARG A 198 -39.14 1.31 -28.72
N VAL A 199 -37.93 1.51 -29.27
CA VAL A 199 -36.78 0.60 -29.01
C VAL A 199 -36.13 0.82 -27.65
N THR A 200 -36.23 2.03 -27.09
CA THR A 200 -35.68 2.38 -25.77
C THR A 200 -36.69 2.18 -24.63
N GLY A 201 -37.95 1.84 -24.94
CA GLY A 201 -39.00 1.60 -23.97
C GLY A 201 -39.62 2.88 -23.37
N ILE A 202 -39.37 4.05 -23.97
CA ILE A 202 -39.96 5.32 -23.54
C ILE A 202 -40.89 5.90 -24.61
N THR A 203 -41.68 6.92 -24.27
CA THR A 203 -42.54 7.56 -25.27
C THR A 203 -41.70 8.39 -26.25
N GLY A 204 -42.17 8.55 -27.50
CA GLY A 204 -41.49 9.41 -28.48
C GLY A 204 -41.33 10.86 -28.00
N ARG A 205 -42.30 11.39 -27.22
CA ARG A 205 -42.20 12.71 -26.59
C ARG A 205 -41.04 12.76 -25.57
N SER A 206 -40.96 11.76 -24.70
CA SER A 206 -39.86 11.64 -23.71
C SER A 206 -38.51 11.47 -24.37
N ALA A 207 -38.45 10.77 -25.52
CA ALA A 207 -37.23 10.65 -26.31
C ALA A 207 -36.80 12.01 -26.88
N THR A 208 -37.74 12.77 -27.48
CA THR A 208 -37.46 14.13 -27.92
C THR A 208 -36.96 14.98 -26.75
N GLU A 209 -37.69 15.05 -25.63
CA GLU A 209 -37.29 15.85 -24.46
C GLU A 209 -35.89 15.51 -23.92
N ARG A 210 -35.51 14.22 -23.95
CA ARG A 210 -34.21 13.76 -23.46
C ARG A 210 -33.04 14.10 -24.40
N TRP A 211 -33.25 13.99 -25.71
CA TRP A 211 -32.16 14.04 -26.69
C TRP A 211 -32.17 15.28 -27.59
N SER A 212 -33.24 16.08 -27.62
CA SER A 212 -33.33 17.29 -28.45
C SER A 212 -32.68 18.54 -27.86
N VAL A 213 -32.13 18.47 -26.64
CA VAL A 213 -31.57 19.62 -25.91
C VAL A 213 -30.02 19.62 -25.95
N ARG A 214 -29.42 18.76 -26.78
CA ARG A 214 -27.97 18.62 -26.92
C ARG A 214 -27.54 18.97 -28.34
N ASP A 215 -27.71 20.25 -28.69
CA ASP A 215 -27.01 20.92 -29.80
C ASP A 215 -26.04 21.96 -29.22
#